data_AF-A0A1I8M925-F1
#
_entry.id   AF-A0A1I8M925-F1
#
_cell.length_a   1.000
_cell.length_b   1.000
_cell.length_c   1.000
_cell.angle_alpha   90.00
_cell.angle_beta   90.00
_cell.angle_gamma   90.00
#
_symmetry.space_group_name_H-M   'P 1'
#
loop_
_entity.id
_entity.type
_entity.pdbx_description
1 polymer ?
#
loop_
_entity_poly.entity_id
_entity_poly.type
_entity_poly.pdbx_seq_one_letter_code
_entity_poly.pdbx_strand_id
1 'polypeptide(L)'
;MNSSTYTELLEDALLSFMDEKTDEDSIFQQDNAAIHVSKQYKSWFNERCIPLLDWPGCSPDLTPIENLWEYMARKVYGNNAQNVSIMTVTELKLRLKQQKSIKDNNRIPGHCDENKILQQFARLYITSPERIVHLLTERPLFNTCNQVSDVLTKINKILTRHQAFSVDNLYVKLYNGLKHFDDNICQRSFSAEDKDLTNYQDCIQELHEDLIECEGPPDWFEKTNEAVVCQYLNDIVNCHYIKTAMLCGLKPALLLRTFSIGIMQEVVTVK
;
A
#
# COMPACT_ATOMS: atom_id res chain seq x y z
N MET A 1 -13.93 5.96 28.34
CA MET A 1 -15.04 6.47 27.48
C MET A 1 -16.10 5.39 27.40
N ASN A 2 -17.39 5.73 27.35
CA ASN A 2 -18.50 4.79 27.14
C ASN A 2 -19.24 5.14 25.83
N SER A 3 -20.20 4.32 25.40
CA SER A 3 -20.92 4.53 24.14
C SER A 3 -21.66 5.87 24.08
N SER A 4 -22.32 6.31 25.17
CA SER A 4 -23.03 7.60 25.22
C SER A 4 -22.07 8.78 25.05
N THR A 5 -20.99 8.81 25.82
CA THR A 5 -19.97 9.87 25.75
C THR A 5 -19.26 9.88 24.40
N TYR A 6 -19.08 8.70 23.78
CA TYR A 6 -18.50 8.63 22.43
C TYR A 6 -19.44 9.20 21.38
N THR A 7 -20.72 8.85 21.44
CA THR A 7 -21.74 9.40 20.55
C THR A 7 -21.88 10.93 20.68
N GLU A 8 -21.86 11.47 21.89
CA GLU A 8 -21.83 12.92 22.13
C GLU A 8 -20.61 13.60 21.49
N LEU A 9 -19.44 12.96 21.57
CA LEU A 9 -18.22 13.44 20.94
C LEU A 9 -18.31 13.40 19.40
N LEU A 10 -18.90 12.35 18.82
CA LEU A 10 -19.15 12.30 17.39
C LEU A 10 -20.16 13.35 16.94
N GLU A 11 -21.20 13.63 17.73
CA GLU A 11 -22.16 14.71 17.41
C GLU A 11 -21.44 16.06 17.25
N ASP A 12 -20.54 16.39 18.18
CA ASP A 12 -19.82 17.67 18.21
C ASP A 12 -18.74 17.75 17.12
N ALA A 13 -17.99 16.67 16.90
CA ALA A 13 -16.81 16.69 16.04
C ALA A 13 -17.04 16.17 14.62
N LEU A 14 -17.84 15.11 14.46
CA LEU A 14 -18.00 14.40 13.19
C LEU A 14 -18.98 15.11 12.27
N LEU A 15 -20.14 15.53 12.78
CA LEU A 15 -21.21 16.06 11.93
C LEU A 15 -20.78 17.35 11.22
N SER A 16 -20.19 18.30 11.97
CA SER A 16 -19.63 19.52 11.37
C SER A 16 -18.50 19.25 10.37
N PHE A 17 -17.74 18.17 10.57
CA PHE A 17 -16.69 17.77 9.64
C PHE A 17 -17.27 17.15 8.36
N MET A 18 -18.28 16.29 8.47
CA MET A 18 -18.94 15.66 7.33
C MET A 18 -19.56 16.69 6.39
N ASP A 19 -20.25 17.69 6.94
CA ASP A 19 -20.87 18.77 6.17
C ASP A 19 -19.85 19.59 5.36
N GLU A 20 -18.60 19.72 5.83
CA GLU A 20 -17.58 20.54 5.17
C GLU A 20 -16.64 19.72 4.26
N LYS A 21 -16.40 18.44 4.57
CA LYS A 21 -15.24 17.68 4.04
C LYS A 21 -15.56 16.33 3.41
N THR A 22 -16.82 15.89 3.39
CA THR A 22 -17.18 14.56 2.85
C THR A 22 -18.10 14.65 1.65
N ASP A 23 -17.94 13.70 0.72
CA ASP A 23 -18.81 13.52 -0.45
C ASP A 23 -19.86 12.43 -0.17
N GLU A 24 -20.89 12.32 -1.01
CA GLU A 24 -22.02 11.37 -0.84
C GLU A 24 -21.58 9.89 -0.71
N ASP A 25 -20.44 9.51 -1.30
CA ASP A 25 -19.90 8.15 -1.25
C ASP A 25 -18.99 7.88 -0.03
N SER A 26 -18.90 8.81 0.92
CA SER A 26 -17.99 8.68 2.06
C SER A 26 -18.49 7.65 3.07
N ILE A 27 -17.57 6.80 3.55
CA ILE A 27 -17.86 5.75 4.53
C ILE A 27 -17.03 6.01 5.80
N PHE A 28 -17.69 5.99 6.95
CA PHE A 28 -17.04 6.12 8.25
C PHE A 28 -16.37 4.79 8.65
N GLN A 29 -15.10 4.86 9.05
CA GLN A 29 -14.32 3.70 9.49
C GLN A 29 -13.90 3.85 10.94
N GLN A 30 -13.97 2.75 11.70
CA GLN A 30 -13.50 2.63 13.08
C GLN A 30 -13.31 1.15 13.45
N ASP A 31 -12.68 0.88 14.60
CA ASP A 31 -12.52 -0.47 15.12
C ASP A 31 -13.79 -1.02 15.82
N ASN A 32 -13.77 -2.31 16.15
CA ASN A 32 -14.83 -2.99 16.88
C ASN A 32 -14.67 -2.95 18.41
N ALA A 33 -14.12 -1.85 18.97
CA ALA A 33 -14.07 -1.70 20.42
C ALA A 33 -15.48 -1.85 21.04
N ALA A 34 -15.59 -2.39 22.26
CA ALA A 34 -16.89 -2.72 22.89
C ALA A 34 -17.88 -1.54 22.90
N ILE A 35 -17.37 -0.30 22.98
CA ILE A 35 -18.17 0.91 22.95
C ILE A 35 -18.76 1.22 21.56
N HIS A 36 -18.07 0.84 20.47
CA HIS A 36 -18.41 1.05 19.06
C HIS A 36 -19.35 -0.02 18.49
N VAL A 37 -19.58 -1.12 19.22
CA VAL A 37 -20.48 -2.21 18.78
C VAL A 37 -21.79 -2.28 19.57
N SER A 38 -22.00 -1.35 20.51
CA SER A 38 -23.22 -1.30 21.34
C SER A 38 -24.48 -1.01 20.51
N LYS A 39 -25.64 -1.49 20.99
CA LYS A 39 -26.93 -1.26 20.32
C LYS A 39 -27.27 0.23 20.19
N GLN A 40 -27.03 1.01 21.24
CA GLN A 40 -27.25 2.46 21.25
C GLN A 40 -26.41 3.15 20.18
N TYR A 41 -25.12 2.79 20.11
CA TYR A 41 -24.19 3.34 19.12
C TYR A 41 -24.63 3.03 17.68
N LYS A 42 -24.98 1.76 17.39
CA LYS A 42 -25.47 1.35 16.06
C LYS A 42 -26.78 2.05 15.67
N SER A 43 -27.69 2.28 16.63
CA SER A 43 -28.92 3.06 16.39
C SER A 43 -28.60 4.48 15.96
N TRP A 44 -27.65 5.13 16.62
CA TRP A 44 -27.28 6.52 16.32
C TRP A 44 -26.73 6.70 14.90
N PHE A 45 -25.88 5.77 14.42
CA PHE A 45 -25.40 5.78 13.03
C PHE A 45 -26.54 5.63 12.01
N ASN A 46 -27.45 4.68 12.28
CA ASN A 46 -28.61 4.43 11.42
C ASN A 46 -29.56 5.62 11.35
N GLU A 47 -29.83 6.29 12.48
CA GLU A 47 -30.70 7.47 12.56
C GLU A 47 -30.15 8.67 11.76
N ARG A 48 -28.83 8.73 11.56
CA ARG A 48 -28.13 9.81 10.83
C ARG A 48 -27.72 9.43 9.43
N CYS A 49 -28.07 8.23 8.97
CA CYS A 49 -27.70 7.71 7.65
C CYS A 49 -26.19 7.76 7.38
N ILE A 50 -25.34 7.61 8.40
CA ILE A 50 -23.88 7.61 8.24
C ILE A 50 -23.45 6.20 7.83
N PRO A 51 -22.89 5.99 6.62
CA PRO A 51 -22.41 4.68 6.22
C PRO A 51 -21.24 4.26 7.12
N LEU A 52 -21.34 3.09 7.75
CA LEU A 52 -20.30 2.55 8.62
C LEU A 52 -19.64 1.35 7.93
N LEU A 53 -18.32 1.35 7.83
CA LEU A 53 -17.56 0.24 7.29
C LEU A 53 -17.58 -0.94 8.26
N ASP A 54 -17.96 -2.13 7.78
CA ASP A 54 -17.85 -3.36 8.55
C ASP A 54 -16.37 -3.68 8.78
N TRP A 55 -15.96 -3.76 10.05
CA TRP A 55 -14.58 -3.98 10.43
C TRP A 55 -14.35 -5.41 10.92
N PRO A 56 -13.27 -6.11 10.52
CA PRO A 56 -12.90 -7.38 11.12
C PRO A 56 -12.39 -7.20 12.56
N GLY A 57 -12.74 -8.13 13.45
CA GLY A 57 -12.21 -8.13 14.82
C GLY A 57 -10.71 -8.46 14.84
N CYS A 58 -9.96 -7.85 15.76
CA CYS A 58 -8.51 -8.08 15.96
C CYS A 58 -7.60 -7.66 14.78
N SER A 59 -8.00 -6.65 14.00
CA SER A 59 -7.18 -6.10 12.90
C SER A 59 -6.78 -4.64 13.15
N PRO A 60 -5.90 -4.36 14.13
CA PRO A 60 -5.37 -3.01 14.35
C PRO A 60 -4.45 -2.55 13.22
N ASP A 61 -3.83 -3.49 12.50
CA ASP A 61 -2.96 -3.27 11.34
C ASP A 61 -3.67 -2.69 10.12
N LEU A 62 -5.00 -2.87 10.04
CA LEU A 62 -5.78 -2.38 8.92
C LEU A 62 -6.28 -0.93 9.13
N THR A 63 -6.17 -0.33 10.31
CA THR A 63 -6.73 1.01 10.55
C THR A 63 -5.75 2.12 10.12
N PRO A 64 -6.10 3.00 9.16
CA PRO A 64 -5.22 4.08 8.72
C PRO A 64 -4.81 5.04 9.84
N ILE A 65 -5.57 5.08 10.94
CA ILE A 65 -5.30 5.93 12.10
C ILE A 65 -4.04 5.51 12.86
N GLU A 66 -3.64 4.24 12.85
CA GLU A 66 -2.43 3.78 13.54
C GLU A 66 -1.16 4.35 12.90
N ASN A 67 -1.13 4.43 11.57
CA ASN A 67 -0.05 5.11 10.83
C ASN A 67 0.04 6.60 11.20
N LEU A 68 -1.11 7.26 11.39
CA LEU A 68 -1.16 8.64 11.84
C LEU A 68 -0.66 8.78 13.28
N TRP A 69 -1.05 7.87 14.18
CA TRP A 69 -0.55 7.84 15.55
C TRP A 69 0.96 7.66 15.61
N GLU A 70 1.50 6.75 14.80
CA GLU A 70 2.94 6.54 14.70
C GLU A 70 3.66 7.80 14.22
N TYR A 71 3.16 8.44 13.15
CA TYR A 71 3.72 9.70 12.67
C TYR A 71 3.70 10.79 13.75
N MET A 72 2.57 10.95 14.44
CA MET A 72 2.42 11.92 15.52
C MET A 72 3.37 11.63 16.68
N ALA A 73 3.51 10.36 17.08
CA ALA A 73 4.45 9.94 18.12
C ALA A 73 5.89 10.27 17.71
N ARG A 74 6.31 9.91 16.50
CA ARG A 74 7.64 10.25 15.95
C ARG A 74 7.87 11.75 15.96
N LYS A 75 6.88 12.59 15.65
CA LYS A 75 7.01 14.06 15.69
C LYS A 75 7.05 14.62 17.11
N VAL A 76 6.30 14.03 18.06
CA VAL A 76 6.31 14.46 19.47
C VAL A 76 7.63 14.09 20.16
N TYR A 77 8.22 12.93 19.81
CA TYR A 77 9.39 12.35 20.49
C TYR A 77 10.72 12.46 19.70
N GLY A 78 10.69 12.70 18.39
CA GLY A 78 11.86 12.62 17.49
C GLY A 78 12.91 13.72 17.62
N ASN A 79 12.63 14.80 18.36
CA ASN A 79 13.60 15.89 18.58
C ASN A 79 14.46 15.70 19.86
N ASN A 80 15.05 14.52 20.06
CA ASN A 80 15.89 14.18 21.24
C ASN A 80 15.17 14.20 22.61
N ALA A 81 13.91 13.75 22.67
CA ALA A 81 13.22 13.52 23.94
C ALA A 81 13.49 12.12 24.54
N GLN A 82 14.50 11.40 24.05
CA GLN A 82 14.96 10.13 24.67
C GLN A 82 15.70 10.35 26.00
N ASN A 83 16.06 11.60 26.33
CA ASN A 83 16.36 11.98 27.70
C ASN A 83 15.04 12.31 28.40
N VAL A 84 14.51 11.31 29.09
CA VAL A 84 13.24 11.35 29.82
C VAL A 84 13.23 12.51 30.82
N SER A 85 12.65 13.64 30.41
CA SER A 85 11.82 14.44 31.31
C SER A 85 10.41 13.92 31.15
N ILE A 86 9.79 13.47 32.25
CA ILE A 86 8.38 13.10 32.29
C ILE A 86 7.58 14.31 31.80
N MET A 87 7.12 14.25 30.55
CA MET A 87 6.25 15.29 30.01
C MET A 87 4.90 15.20 30.70
N THR A 88 4.42 16.33 31.20
CA THR A 88 3.08 16.42 31.77
C THR A 88 2.02 16.29 30.67
N VAL A 89 0.82 15.84 31.05
CA VAL A 89 -0.34 15.78 30.12
C VAL A 89 -0.62 17.13 29.46
N THR A 90 -0.35 18.24 30.16
CA THR A 90 -0.52 19.60 29.66
C THR A 90 0.48 19.92 28.55
N GLU A 91 1.75 19.56 28.72
CA GLU A 91 2.78 19.75 27.71
C GLU A 91 2.53 18.90 26.46
N LEU A 92 2.10 17.66 26.64
CA LEU A 92 1.69 16.79 25.53
C LEU A 92 0.52 17.41 24.74
N LYS A 93 -0.53 17.86 25.44
CA LYS A 93 -1.66 18.55 24.80
C LYS A 93 -1.23 19.80 24.04
N LEU A 94 -0.28 20.58 24.58
CA LEU A 94 0.24 21.77 23.92
C LEU A 94 1.03 21.42 22.65
N ARG A 95 1.91 20.41 22.68
CA ARG A 95 2.66 19.98 21.49
C ARG A 95 1.75 19.44 20.39
N LEU A 96 0.73 18.66 20.75
CA LEU A 96 -0.27 18.16 19.81
C LEU A 96 -1.09 19.29 19.18
N LYS A 97 -1.46 20.32 19.95
CA LYS A 97 -2.13 21.52 19.42
C LYS A 97 -1.23 22.36 18.53
N GLN A 98 0.05 22.48 18.87
CA GLN A 98 1.04 23.17 18.02
C GLN A 98 1.20 22.47 16.67
N GLN A 99 1.19 21.13 16.62
CA GLN A 99 1.18 20.40 15.36
C GLN A 99 -0.06 20.70 14.50
N LYS A 100 -1.26 20.82 15.10
CA LYS A 100 -2.48 21.22 14.37
C LYS A 100 -2.42 22.66 13.83
N SER A 101 -1.63 23.55 14.44
CA SER A 101 -1.49 24.96 14.03
C SER A 101 -0.32 25.22 13.08
N ILE A 102 0.54 24.23 12.83
CA ILE A 102 1.50 24.31 11.74
C ILE A 102 0.70 24.10 10.46
N LYS A 103 0.14 25.19 9.91
CA LYS A 103 0.06 25.31 8.45
C LYS A 103 1.44 24.95 7.91
N ASP A 104 1.50 24.16 6.84
CA ASP A 104 2.67 23.75 6.07
C ASP A 104 3.59 24.92 5.64
N ASN A 105 4.15 25.66 6.59
CA ASN A 105 5.10 26.75 6.37
C ASN A 105 6.53 26.29 6.64
N ASN A 106 6.71 25.02 7.06
CA ASN A 106 7.97 24.31 7.00
C ASN A 106 7.90 23.17 5.97
N ARG A 107 7.46 23.47 4.74
CA ARG A 107 7.99 22.72 3.59
C ARG A 107 9.47 23.05 3.53
N ILE A 108 10.31 22.12 3.96
CA ILE A 108 11.71 22.11 3.57
C ILE A 108 11.70 22.14 2.04
N PRO A 109 12.21 23.20 1.38
CA PRO A 109 12.25 23.26 -0.07
C PRO A 109 13.07 22.05 -0.56
N GLY A 110 12.39 21.08 -1.18
CA GLY A 110 13.02 19.84 -1.66
C GLY A 110 12.48 18.52 -1.08
N HIS A 111 11.63 18.53 -0.05
CA HIS A 111 11.00 17.28 0.41
C HIS A 111 9.85 16.88 -0.53
N CYS A 112 10.02 15.77 -1.24
CA CYS A 112 9.01 15.23 -2.14
C CYS A 112 7.85 14.64 -1.33
N ASP A 113 6.62 15.00 -1.72
CA ASP A 113 5.39 14.49 -1.11
C ASP A 113 5.13 13.06 -1.59
N GLU A 114 5.59 12.06 -0.83
CA GLU A 114 5.46 10.63 -1.11
C GLU A 114 3.99 10.22 -1.39
N ASN A 115 3.02 10.95 -0.82
CA ASN A 115 1.60 10.71 -1.07
C ASN A 115 1.25 10.82 -2.56
N LYS A 116 1.97 11.64 -3.34
CA LYS A 116 1.74 11.76 -4.78
C LYS A 116 2.18 10.52 -5.55
N ILE A 117 3.23 9.84 -5.08
CA ILE A 117 3.68 8.56 -5.66
C ILE A 117 2.71 7.46 -5.25
N LEU A 118 2.33 7.41 -3.97
CA LEU A 118 1.35 6.46 -3.44
C LEU A 118 0.01 6.57 -4.18
N GLN A 119 -0.48 7.78 -4.44
CA GLN A 119 -1.68 8.01 -5.25
C GLN A 119 -1.57 7.44 -6.68
N GLN A 120 -0.37 7.39 -7.27
CA GLN A 120 -0.19 6.74 -8.57
C GLN A 120 -0.19 5.22 -8.44
N PHE A 121 0.47 4.65 -7.43
CA PHE A 121 0.45 3.20 -7.20
C PHE A 121 -0.93 2.66 -6.85
N ALA A 122 -1.73 3.42 -6.09
CA ALA A 122 -3.11 3.05 -5.75
C ALA A 122 -3.99 2.81 -6.98
N ARG A 123 -3.71 3.46 -8.11
CA ARG A 123 -4.46 3.26 -9.37
C ARG A 123 -4.26 1.88 -9.97
N LEU A 124 -3.18 1.19 -9.61
CA LEU A 124 -2.84 -0.17 -10.02
C LEU A 124 -2.86 -1.14 -8.83
N TYR A 125 -3.27 -0.68 -7.65
CA TYR A 125 -3.20 -1.40 -6.39
C TYR A 125 -1.80 -1.94 -6.05
N ILE A 126 -0.72 -1.27 -6.48
CA ILE A 126 0.64 -1.74 -6.20
C ILE A 126 1.02 -1.47 -4.75
N THR A 127 1.15 -2.56 -3.97
CA THR A 127 1.57 -2.56 -2.57
C THR A 127 2.76 -3.48 -2.30
N SER A 128 3.07 -4.41 -3.21
CA SER A 128 4.10 -5.44 -3.06
C SER A 128 4.69 -5.84 -4.43
N PRO A 129 5.87 -6.49 -4.47
CA PRO A 129 6.42 -7.02 -5.73
C PRO A 129 5.53 -8.09 -6.37
N GLU A 130 4.85 -8.93 -5.57
CA GLU A 130 3.90 -9.94 -6.05
C GLU A 130 2.73 -9.32 -6.79
N ARG A 131 2.22 -8.19 -6.28
CA ARG A 131 1.11 -7.49 -6.91
C ARG A 131 1.50 -6.90 -8.27
N ILE A 132 2.78 -6.57 -8.48
CA ILE A 132 3.29 -6.19 -9.81
C ILE A 132 3.29 -7.42 -10.73
N VAL A 133 3.66 -8.61 -10.25
CA VAL A 133 3.57 -9.86 -11.03
C VAL A 133 2.12 -10.17 -11.39
N HIS A 134 1.18 -9.97 -10.46
CA HIS A 134 -0.24 -10.22 -10.69
C HIS A 134 -0.85 -9.39 -11.81
N LEU A 135 -0.27 -8.24 -12.16
CA LEU A 135 -0.70 -7.44 -13.32
C LEU A 135 -0.69 -8.25 -14.63
N LEU A 136 0.11 -9.32 -14.71
CA LEU A 136 0.10 -10.26 -15.84
C LEU A 136 -1.22 -11.00 -16.00
N THR A 137 -1.94 -11.22 -14.91
CA THR A 137 -3.20 -11.99 -14.90
C THR A 137 -4.42 -11.14 -15.23
N GLU A 138 -4.26 -9.81 -15.25
CA GLU A 138 -5.35 -8.86 -15.48
C GLU A 138 -5.89 -8.93 -16.92
N ARG A 139 -7.20 -8.71 -17.06
CA ARG A 139 -7.91 -8.74 -18.36
C ARG A 139 -8.52 -7.39 -18.72
N PRO A 140 -8.25 -6.85 -19.93
CA PRO A 140 -7.22 -7.25 -20.90
C PRO A 140 -5.86 -6.65 -20.55
N LEU A 141 -4.77 -7.41 -20.74
CA LEU A 141 -3.40 -6.98 -20.46
C LEU A 141 -3.00 -5.67 -21.15
N PHE A 142 -3.53 -5.42 -22.35
CA PHE A 142 -3.31 -4.17 -23.07
C PHE A 142 -3.76 -2.93 -22.28
N ASN A 143 -4.92 -3.01 -21.60
CA ASN A 143 -5.39 -1.91 -20.77
C ASN A 143 -4.50 -1.71 -19.56
N THR A 144 -4.05 -2.81 -18.93
CA THR A 144 -3.09 -2.80 -17.84
C THR A 144 -1.80 -2.11 -18.27
N CYS A 145 -1.23 -2.47 -19.43
CA CYS A 145 -0.03 -1.84 -19.97
C CYS A 145 -0.19 -0.33 -20.22
N ASN A 146 -1.33 0.11 -20.76
CA ASN A 146 -1.59 1.54 -20.93
C ASN A 146 -1.63 2.28 -19.58
N GLN A 147 -2.24 1.67 -18.54
CA GLN A 147 -2.28 2.25 -17.21
C GLN A 147 -0.89 2.26 -16.55
N VAL A 148 -0.11 1.19 -16.69
CA VAL A 148 1.27 1.09 -16.22
C VAL A 148 2.12 2.20 -16.83
N SER A 149 2.06 2.39 -18.14
CA SER A 149 2.81 3.44 -18.85
C SER A 149 2.44 4.85 -18.38
N ASP A 150 1.15 5.13 -18.14
CA ASP A 150 0.70 6.42 -17.59
C ASP A 150 1.16 6.64 -16.14
N VAL A 151 1.07 5.61 -15.28
CA VAL A 151 1.54 5.64 -13.90
C VAL A 151 3.05 5.89 -13.84
N LEU A 152 3.84 5.13 -14.60
CA LEU A 152 5.30 5.31 -14.67
C LEU A 152 5.67 6.72 -15.16
N THR A 153 4.98 7.22 -16.19
CA THR A 153 5.20 8.59 -16.71
C THR A 153 4.94 9.65 -15.64
N LYS A 154 3.87 9.49 -14.84
CA LYS A 154 3.52 10.43 -13.77
C LYS A 154 4.50 10.35 -12.60
N ILE A 155 4.89 9.15 -12.17
CA ILE A 155 5.88 8.97 -11.10
C ILE A 155 7.24 9.53 -11.54
N ASN A 156 7.69 9.24 -12.75
CA ASN A 156 8.97 9.78 -13.25
C ASN A 156 9.00 11.32 -13.27
N LYS A 157 7.88 11.97 -13.61
CA LYS A 157 7.74 13.45 -13.50
C LYS A 157 7.84 13.94 -12.06
N ILE A 158 7.41 13.15 -11.06
CA ILE A 158 7.53 13.50 -9.64
C ILE A 158 8.98 13.33 -9.17
N LEU A 159 9.60 12.20 -9.51
CA LEU A 159 10.98 11.85 -9.15
C LEU A 159 12.00 12.84 -9.74
N THR A 160 11.79 13.29 -10.99
CA THR A 160 12.69 14.25 -11.67
C THR A 160 12.59 15.68 -11.17
N ARG A 161 11.49 16.06 -10.49
CA ARG A 161 11.25 17.43 -10.01
C ARG A 161 11.79 17.71 -8.60
N HIS A 162 12.05 16.67 -7.81
CA HIS A 162 12.50 16.79 -6.42
C HIS A 162 13.87 16.16 -6.25
N GLN A 163 14.58 16.50 -5.17
CA GLN A 163 15.89 15.91 -4.86
C GLN A 163 15.75 14.38 -4.80
N ALA A 164 16.67 13.67 -5.46
CA ALA A 164 16.57 12.22 -5.67
C ALA A 164 16.34 11.48 -4.34
N PHE A 165 15.30 10.65 -4.30
CA PHE A 165 15.05 9.71 -3.22
C PHE A 165 16.27 8.81 -3.02
N SER A 166 16.49 8.34 -1.79
CA SER A 166 17.45 7.26 -1.56
C SER A 166 17.11 6.07 -2.45
N VAL A 167 18.12 5.42 -3.03
CA VAL A 167 17.95 4.15 -3.75
C VAL A 167 17.30 3.10 -2.83
N ASP A 168 17.46 3.24 -1.52
CA ASP A 168 16.85 2.37 -0.53
C ASP A 168 15.35 2.64 -0.27
N ASN A 169 14.75 3.71 -0.83
CA ASN A 169 13.33 4.03 -0.63
C ASN A 169 12.41 3.00 -1.29
N LEU A 170 11.40 2.53 -0.54
CA LEU A 170 10.45 1.51 -0.99
C LEU A 170 9.72 1.89 -2.27
N TYR A 171 9.26 3.13 -2.40
CA TYR A 171 8.49 3.55 -3.58
C TYR A 171 9.35 3.62 -4.84
N VAL A 172 10.64 3.92 -4.70
CA VAL A 172 11.61 3.85 -5.81
C VAL A 172 11.83 2.41 -6.24
N LYS A 173 11.96 1.50 -5.27
CA LYS A 173 12.08 0.06 -5.50
C LYS A 173 10.87 -0.52 -6.22
N LEU A 174 9.66 -0.21 -5.75
CA LEU A 174 8.41 -0.59 -6.43
C LEU A 174 8.29 0.04 -7.82
N TYR A 175 8.75 1.28 -8.00
CA TYR A 175 8.81 1.92 -9.32
C TYR A 175 9.74 1.17 -10.27
N ASN A 176 10.90 0.71 -9.79
CA ASN A 176 11.83 -0.09 -10.59
C ASN A 176 11.23 -1.45 -10.95
N GLY A 177 10.55 -2.12 -10.01
CA GLY A 177 9.82 -3.36 -10.28
C GLY A 177 8.71 -3.17 -11.32
N LEU A 178 7.95 -2.08 -11.23
CA LEU A 178 6.90 -1.74 -12.20
C LEU A 178 7.48 -1.36 -13.57
N LYS A 179 8.63 -0.69 -13.58
CA LYS A 179 9.38 -0.41 -14.80
C LYS A 179 9.91 -1.70 -15.44
N HIS A 180 10.38 -2.66 -14.66
CA HIS A 180 10.78 -3.98 -15.14
C HIS A 180 9.61 -4.72 -15.79
N PHE A 181 8.41 -4.64 -15.20
CA PHE A 181 7.18 -5.14 -15.82
C PHE A 181 6.94 -4.47 -17.18
N ASP A 182 6.95 -3.14 -17.24
CA ASP A 182 6.72 -2.38 -18.48
C ASP A 182 7.74 -2.75 -19.56
N ASP A 183 9.03 -2.78 -19.23
CA ASP A 183 10.13 -3.07 -20.17
C ASP A 183 10.08 -4.51 -20.73
N ASN A 184 9.57 -5.49 -19.97
CA ASN A 184 9.54 -6.89 -20.38
C ASN A 184 8.20 -7.38 -20.94
N ILE A 185 7.08 -6.74 -20.54
CA ILE A 185 5.73 -7.18 -20.91
C ILE A 185 5.05 -6.18 -21.84
N CYS A 186 5.18 -4.88 -21.59
CA CYS A 186 4.43 -3.84 -22.29
C CYS A 186 5.22 -3.18 -23.43
N GLN A 187 6.53 -3.03 -23.26
CA GLN A 187 7.45 -2.41 -24.21
C GLN A 187 8.26 -3.46 -24.96
N ARG A 188 7.62 -4.31 -25.78
CA ARG A 188 8.34 -5.00 -26.87
C ARG A 188 7.54 -5.03 -28.15
N SER A 189 8.24 -4.59 -29.20
CA SER A 189 7.90 -4.81 -30.60
C SER A 189 7.80 -6.32 -30.86
N PHE A 190 6.80 -6.73 -31.64
CA PHE A 190 6.55 -8.09 -32.13
C PHE A 190 7.68 -8.63 -33.05
N SER A 191 8.94 -8.65 -32.60
CA SER A 191 10.00 -9.39 -33.31
C SER A 191 10.05 -10.80 -32.76
N ALA A 192 9.50 -11.72 -33.57
CA ALA A 192 9.46 -13.14 -33.35
C ALA A 192 10.87 -13.72 -33.14
N GLU A 193 11.09 -14.33 -31.99
CA GLU A 193 11.91 -15.54 -31.73
C GLU A 193 12.48 -15.50 -30.30
N ASP A 194 11.61 -15.72 -29.30
CA ASP A 194 11.81 -16.67 -28.20
C ASP A 194 10.88 -16.35 -27.02
N LYS A 195 10.15 -17.37 -26.56
CA LYS A 195 9.82 -17.56 -25.13
C LYS A 195 9.21 -16.36 -24.39
N ASP A 196 8.43 -15.52 -25.05
CA ASP A 196 7.74 -14.44 -24.35
C ASP A 196 6.53 -15.00 -23.57
N LEU A 197 6.40 -14.58 -22.31
CA LEU A 197 5.33 -14.95 -21.40
C LEU A 197 3.96 -14.50 -21.95
N THR A 198 3.93 -13.42 -22.73
CA THR A 198 2.74 -12.89 -23.42
C THR A 198 2.13 -13.89 -24.41
N ASN A 199 2.89 -14.87 -24.91
CA ASN A 199 2.35 -15.93 -25.77
C ASN A 199 1.45 -16.93 -25.01
N TYR A 200 1.50 -16.91 -23.69
CA TYR A 200 0.73 -17.78 -22.81
C TYR A 200 -0.36 -17.01 -22.06
N GLN A 201 -0.69 -15.79 -22.53
CA GLN A 201 -1.56 -14.86 -21.81
C GLN A 201 -2.92 -15.48 -21.44
N ASP A 202 -3.55 -16.21 -22.36
CA ASP A 202 -4.85 -16.83 -22.11
C ASP A 202 -4.83 -17.76 -20.89
N CYS A 203 -3.76 -18.56 -20.71
CA CYS A 203 -3.66 -19.46 -19.55
C CYS A 203 -3.15 -18.73 -18.30
N ILE A 204 -2.23 -17.75 -18.46
CA ILE A 204 -1.71 -16.97 -17.32
C ILE A 204 -2.83 -16.17 -16.67
N GLN A 205 -3.79 -15.66 -17.45
CA GLN A 205 -4.95 -14.95 -16.92
C GLN A 205 -5.95 -15.84 -16.18
N GLU A 206 -5.87 -17.17 -16.29
CA GLU A 206 -6.66 -18.09 -15.47
C GLU A 206 -6.01 -18.32 -14.09
N LEU A 207 -4.73 -17.96 -13.92
CA LEU A 207 -3.99 -18.10 -12.66
C LEU A 207 -4.27 -16.97 -11.65
N HIS A 208 -5.21 -16.05 -11.91
CA HIS A 208 -5.41 -14.85 -11.06
C HIS A 208 -5.55 -15.21 -9.58
N GLU A 209 -6.51 -16.08 -9.24
CA GLU A 209 -6.74 -16.53 -7.87
C GLU A 209 -5.60 -17.41 -7.34
N ASP A 210 -5.02 -18.25 -8.21
CA ASP A 210 -3.92 -19.15 -7.84
C ASP A 210 -2.65 -18.41 -7.41
N LEU A 211 -2.36 -17.26 -8.03
CA LEU A 211 -1.19 -16.45 -7.69
C LEU A 211 -1.43 -15.57 -6.46
N ILE A 212 -2.68 -15.28 -6.08
CA ILE A 212 -2.99 -14.62 -4.80
C ILE A 212 -2.59 -15.53 -3.63
N GLU A 213 -2.80 -16.84 -3.74
CA GLU A 213 -2.36 -17.82 -2.72
C GLU A 213 -0.83 -17.89 -2.58
N CYS A 214 -0.08 -17.37 -3.55
CA CYS A 214 1.37 -17.36 -3.52
C CYS A 214 1.98 -16.12 -2.85
N GLU A 215 1.17 -15.14 -2.40
CA GLU A 215 1.69 -13.92 -1.79
C GLU A 215 2.49 -14.21 -0.51
N GLY A 216 3.61 -13.50 -0.35
CA GLY A 216 4.40 -13.56 0.86
C GLY A 216 3.72 -12.86 2.04
N PRO A 217 4.22 -13.07 3.28
CA PRO A 217 3.73 -12.34 4.43
C PRO A 217 3.91 -10.82 4.27
N PRO A 218 3.07 -9.99 4.91
CA PRO A 218 3.21 -8.53 4.85
C PRO A 218 4.64 -8.06 5.13
N ASP A 219 5.10 -7.12 4.31
CA ASP A 219 6.38 -6.42 4.38
C ASP A 219 7.62 -7.35 4.40
N TRP A 220 7.51 -8.58 3.89
CA TRP A 220 8.64 -9.52 3.87
C TRP A 220 9.86 -8.97 3.12
N PHE A 221 9.63 -8.18 2.07
CA PHE A 221 10.66 -7.56 1.22
C PHE A 221 11.36 -6.35 1.89
N GLU A 222 10.87 -5.87 3.03
CA GLU A 222 11.50 -4.82 3.84
C GLU A 222 12.30 -5.38 5.03
N LYS A 223 12.24 -6.69 5.27
CA LYS A 223 12.99 -7.33 6.35
C LYS A 223 14.49 -7.22 6.10
N THR A 224 15.25 -7.07 7.17
CA THR A 224 16.71 -6.95 7.13
C THR A 224 17.45 -8.29 7.18
N ASN A 225 16.76 -9.38 7.55
CA ASN A 225 17.37 -10.71 7.64
C ASN A 225 17.37 -11.39 6.27
N GLU A 226 18.54 -11.44 5.63
CA GLU A 226 18.75 -12.03 4.31
C GLU A 226 18.23 -13.48 4.20
N ALA A 227 18.45 -14.33 5.21
CA ALA A 227 18.02 -15.72 5.15
C ALA A 227 16.49 -15.84 5.13
N VAL A 228 15.80 -15.00 5.93
CA VAL A 228 14.34 -14.95 5.98
C VAL A 228 13.77 -14.38 4.67
N VAL A 229 14.37 -13.33 4.14
CA VAL A 229 13.98 -12.72 2.86
C VAL A 229 14.17 -13.72 1.70
N CYS A 230 15.31 -14.43 1.68
CA CYS A 230 15.60 -15.45 0.68
C CYS A 230 14.62 -16.62 0.75
N GLN A 231 14.23 -17.03 1.96
CA GLN A 231 13.21 -18.06 2.15
C GLN A 231 11.87 -17.64 1.53
N TYR A 232 11.36 -16.45 1.88
CA TYR A 232 10.09 -15.96 1.34
C TYR A 232 10.14 -15.78 -0.18
N LEU A 233 11.21 -15.20 -0.72
CA LEU A 233 11.40 -15.08 -2.17
C LEU A 233 11.28 -16.46 -2.85
N ASN A 234 11.98 -17.47 -2.31
CA ASN A 234 11.94 -18.82 -2.86
C ASN A 234 10.55 -19.44 -2.76
N ASP A 235 9.87 -19.29 -1.62
CA ASP A 235 8.52 -19.84 -1.41
C ASP A 235 7.54 -19.26 -2.44
N ILE A 236 7.57 -17.94 -2.66
CA ILE A 236 6.69 -17.25 -3.62
C ILE A 236 6.99 -17.69 -5.06
N VAL A 237 8.25 -17.61 -5.51
CA VAL A 237 8.57 -17.95 -6.92
C VAL A 237 8.44 -19.43 -7.22
N ASN A 238 8.62 -20.31 -6.22
CA ASN A 238 8.33 -21.73 -6.35
C ASN A 238 6.82 -21.97 -6.44
N CYS A 239 6.00 -21.24 -5.67
CA CYS A 239 4.54 -21.29 -5.77
C CYS A 239 4.08 -20.87 -7.17
N HIS A 240 4.56 -19.73 -7.68
CA HIS A 240 4.29 -19.26 -9.05
C HIS A 240 4.63 -20.33 -10.09
N TYR A 241 5.80 -20.97 -9.96
CA TYR A 241 6.23 -22.05 -10.85
C TYR A 241 5.27 -23.24 -10.78
N ILE A 242 4.91 -23.71 -9.59
CA ILE A 242 4.06 -24.90 -9.41
C ILE A 242 2.66 -24.65 -9.97
N LYS A 243 2.02 -23.54 -9.59
CA LYS A 243 0.67 -23.17 -10.07
C LYS A 243 0.63 -23.07 -11.59
N THR A 244 1.61 -22.37 -12.17
CA THR A 244 1.73 -22.25 -13.63
C THR A 244 2.04 -23.58 -14.31
N ALA A 245 2.88 -24.42 -13.71
CA ALA A 245 3.20 -25.73 -14.28
C ALA A 245 1.98 -26.65 -14.32
N MET A 246 1.11 -26.56 -13.32
CA MET A 246 -0.14 -27.32 -13.24
C MET A 246 -1.14 -26.90 -14.31
N LEU A 247 -1.27 -25.59 -14.59
CA LEU A 247 -2.29 -25.08 -15.52
C LEU A 247 -1.77 -24.86 -16.95
N CYS A 248 -0.60 -24.22 -17.08
CA CYS A 248 -0.03 -23.76 -18.35
C CYS A 248 1.10 -24.67 -18.88
N GLY A 249 1.65 -25.54 -18.03
CA GLY A 249 2.78 -26.41 -18.37
C GLY A 249 4.17 -25.82 -18.05
N LEU A 250 5.21 -26.63 -18.27
CA LEU A 250 6.56 -26.36 -17.74
C LEU A 250 7.24 -25.12 -18.35
N LYS A 251 7.02 -24.86 -19.65
CA LYS A 251 7.66 -23.73 -20.34
C LYS A 251 7.17 -22.37 -19.80
N PRO A 252 5.86 -22.07 -19.78
CA PRO A 252 5.38 -20.83 -19.16
C PRO A 252 5.69 -20.76 -17.67
N ALA A 253 5.74 -21.88 -16.95
CA ALA A 253 6.13 -21.88 -15.54
C ALA A 253 7.56 -21.38 -15.31
N LEU A 254 8.53 -21.83 -16.13
CA LEU A 254 9.91 -21.34 -16.07
C LEU A 254 10.00 -19.85 -16.41
N LEU A 255 9.19 -19.39 -17.37
CA LEU A 255 9.15 -17.98 -17.76
C LEU A 255 8.57 -17.11 -16.66
N LEU A 256 7.43 -17.49 -16.08
CA LEU A 256 6.82 -16.76 -14.97
C LEU A 256 7.75 -16.73 -13.76
N ARG A 257 8.42 -17.85 -13.43
CA ARG A 257 9.40 -17.90 -12.35
C ARG A 257 10.54 -16.90 -12.58
N THR A 258 11.13 -16.91 -13.78
CA THR A 258 12.24 -16.01 -14.14
C THR A 258 11.80 -14.55 -14.07
N PHE A 259 10.62 -14.24 -14.61
CA PHE A 259 10.03 -12.92 -14.55
C PHE A 259 9.76 -12.45 -13.12
N SER A 260 9.19 -13.32 -12.27
CA SER A 260 8.90 -13.03 -10.87
C SER A 260 10.17 -12.72 -10.09
N ILE A 261 11.25 -13.49 -10.32
CA ILE A 261 12.56 -13.23 -9.71
C ILE A 261 13.08 -11.86 -10.14
N GLY A 262 12.96 -11.51 -11.43
CA GLY A 262 13.38 -10.20 -11.95
C GLY A 262 12.70 -9.04 -11.23
N ILE A 263 11.37 -9.10 -11.08
CA ILE A 263 10.63 -8.08 -10.33
C ILE A 263 11.03 -8.04 -8.85
N MET A 264 11.11 -9.20 -8.19
CA MET A 264 11.45 -9.25 -6.77
C MET A 264 12.85 -8.70 -6.50
N GLN A 265 13.82 -8.93 -7.39
CA GLN A 265 15.18 -8.43 -7.22
C GLN A 265 15.28 -6.90 -7.37
N GLU A 266 14.38 -6.25 -8.11
CA GLU A 266 14.30 -4.79 -8.16
C GLU A 266 13.77 -4.19 -6.85
N VAL A 267 12.94 -4.95 -6.12
CA VAL A 267 12.25 -4.46 -4.92
C VAL A 267 12.97 -4.86 -3.63
N VAL A 268 13.44 -6.09 -3.55
CA VAL A 268 14.06 -6.68 -2.37
C VAL A 268 15.51 -6.21 -2.24
N THR A 269 15.90 -5.80 -1.03
CA THR A 269 17.28 -5.41 -0.75
C THR A 269 17.95 -6.49 0.07
N VAL A 270 18.83 -7.25 -0.56
CA VAL A 270 19.75 -8.13 0.14
C VAL A 270 20.99 -7.30 0.48
N LYS A 271 21.18 -6.95 1.76
CA LYS A 271 22.36 -6.23 2.25
C LYS A 271 23.40 -7.18 2.78
#